data_AF-A0A1Z4IGY8-F1
#
_entry.id   AF-A0A1Z4IGY8-F1
#
_cell.length_a   1.000
_cell.length_b   1.000
_cell.length_c   1.000
_cell.angle_alpha   90.00
_cell.angle_beta   90.00
_cell.angle_gamma   90.00
#
_symmetry.space_group_name_H-M   'P 1'
#
loop_
_entity.id
_entity.type
_entity.pdbx_description
1 polymer ?
#
loop_
_entity_poly.entity_id
_entity_poly.type
_entity_poly.pdbx_seq_one_letter_code
_entity_poly.pdbx_strand_id
1 'polypeptide(L)'
;MVCDRLSCGYYRVSLHGEDLGEWSELGVLSVLSGLQHEFYRPRLAPSLAAVATPQVAEVAHKLVTQPESSTLITRLGKLEGEELAQIQDWCKSVKSKMFPSVSQYADSRMELHLRRFVSLAGAKSEKKTVVKTVDSSMYPGAEMIETWGEKLLPDFHQALVLFYPAGTQIKVHRDSPAYASGAAQINIMGRARFSISGCQDTRRMEFYWLEEGDCISFDNKQPHGIERVVSDRFCVCFFRLKAECLEGAKVEQLSLV
;
A
#
# COMPACT_ATOMS: atom_id res chain seq x y z
N MET A 1 -6.47 5.99 -29.69
CA MET A 1 -6.24 4.66 -29.09
C MET A 1 -7.10 3.65 -29.83
N VAL A 2 -6.52 2.52 -30.24
CA VAL A 2 -7.22 1.38 -30.87
C VAL A 2 -7.19 0.22 -29.89
N CYS A 3 -8.30 -0.50 -29.74
CA CYS A 3 -8.43 -1.63 -28.81
C CYS A 3 -9.06 -2.83 -29.53
N ASP A 4 -8.25 -3.85 -29.83
CA ASP A 4 -8.70 -5.05 -30.52
C ASP A 4 -8.95 -6.17 -29.51
N ARG A 5 -10.17 -6.70 -29.49
CA ARG A 5 -10.56 -7.76 -28.54
C ARG A 5 -9.95 -9.09 -28.95
N LEU A 6 -9.22 -9.71 -28.03
CA LEU A 6 -8.60 -11.01 -28.18
C LEU A 6 -9.56 -12.12 -27.73
N SER A 7 -9.35 -13.34 -28.23
CA SER A 7 -10.14 -14.53 -27.87
C SER A 7 -10.07 -14.88 -26.38
N CYS A 8 -9.00 -14.46 -25.69
CA CYS A 8 -8.80 -14.64 -24.25
C CYS A 8 -9.55 -13.62 -23.37
N GLY A 9 -10.29 -12.68 -23.96
CA GLY A 9 -11.05 -11.66 -23.23
C GLY A 9 -10.27 -10.39 -22.88
N TYR A 10 -8.98 -10.32 -23.20
CA TYR A 10 -8.15 -9.12 -23.12
C TYR A 10 -8.26 -8.29 -24.41
N TYR A 11 -7.73 -7.07 -24.38
CA TYR A 11 -7.68 -6.16 -25.51
C TYR A 11 -6.23 -5.84 -25.85
N ARG A 12 -5.83 -5.98 -27.11
CA ARG A 12 -4.56 -5.42 -27.58
C ARG A 12 -4.75 -3.93 -27.81
N VAL A 13 -3.96 -3.10 -27.14
CA VAL A 13 -4.13 -1.65 -27.14
C VAL A 13 -2.98 -1.00 -27.89
N SER A 14 -3.29 -0.11 -28.82
CA SER A 14 -2.28 0.72 -29.49
C SER A 14 -2.65 2.20 -29.49
N LEU A 15 -1.63 3.07 -29.51
CA LEU A 15 -1.79 4.52 -29.58
C LEU A 15 -0.83 5.09 -30.61
N HIS A 16 -1.34 5.85 -31.58
CA HIS A 16 -0.55 6.40 -32.70
C HIS A 16 0.27 5.35 -33.49
N GLY A 17 -0.18 4.09 -33.50
CA GLY A 17 0.52 2.99 -34.18
C GLY A 17 1.52 2.24 -33.30
N GLU A 18 1.76 2.69 -32.07
CA GLU A 18 2.60 1.99 -31.08
C GLU A 18 1.78 1.00 -30.27
N ASP A 19 2.27 -0.23 -30.14
CA ASP A 19 1.65 -1.28 -29.33
C ASP A 19 1.94 -1.06 -27.85
N LEU A 20 0.89 -0.88 -27.05
CA LEU A 20 0.93 -0.68 -25.61
C LEU A 20 0.68 -1.98 -24.84
N GLY A 21 0.51 -3.10 -25.54
CA GLY A 21 0.35 -4.43 -24.98
C GLY A 21 -1.10 -4.85 -24.76
N GLU A 22 -1.26 -5.97 -24.04
CA GLU A 22 -2.55 -6.61 -23.79
C GLU A 22 -3.13 -6.20 -22.44
N TRP A 23 -4.30 -5.58 -22.47
CA TRP A 23 -4.93 -4.95 -21.31
C TRP A 23 -6.23 -5.65 -20.99
N SER A 24 -6.57 -5.75 -19.71
CA SER A 24 -7.88 -6.25 -19.31
C SER A 24 -8.98 -5.25 -19.68
N GLU A 25 -10.22 -5.73 -19.80
CA GLU A 25 -11.38 -4.86 -20.07
C GLU A 25 -11.47 -3.70 -19.06
N LEU A 26 -11.21 -3.99 -17.78
CA LEU A 26 -11.19 -2.96 -16.74
C LEU A 26 -10.05 -1.96 -16.93
N GLY A 27 -8.85 -2.41 -17.32
CA GLY A 27 -7.72 -1.53 -17.60
C GLY A 27 -7.99 -0.55 -18.74
N VAL A 28 -8.58 -1.04 -19.84
CA VAL A 28 -9.01 -0.19 -20.97
C VAL A 28 -10.08 0.81 -20.51
N LEU A 29 -11.08 0.35 -19.76
CA LEU A 29 -12.17 1.20 -19.28
C LEU A 29 -11.70 2.25 -18.27
N SER A 30 -10.74 1.96 -17.40
CA SER A 30 -10.17 2.92 -16.45
C SER A 30 -9.43 4.06 -17.14
N VAL A 31 -8.66 3.78 -18.19
CA VAL A 31 -7.97 4.81 -18.97
C VAL A 31 -8.97 5.64 -19.78
N LEU A 32 -9.94 5.00 -20.43
CA LEU A 32 -10.99 5.71 -21.18
C LEU A 32 -11.90 6.56 -20.27
N SER A 33 -12.16 6.11 -19.05
CA SER A 33 -12.84 6.88 -18.01
C SER A 33 -12.06 8.13 -17.61
N GLY A 34 -10.73 8.01 -17.46
CA GLY A 34 -9.84 9.14 -17.18
C GLY A 34 -9.81 10.17 -18.31
N LEU A 35 -10.01 9.74 -19.55
CA LEU A 35 -10.07 10.59 -20.74
C LEU A 35 -11.45 11.24 -20.98
N GLN A 36 -12.42 11.08 -20.06
CA GLN A 36 -13.76 11.68 -20.10
C GLN A 36 -14.54 11.48 -21.41
N HIS A 37 -14.32 10.37 -22.13
CA HIS A 37 -15.02 10.13 -23.39
C HIS A 37 -16.49 9.75 -23.15
N GLU A 38 -17.43 10.65 -23.47
CA GLU A 38 -18.87 10.51 -23.17
C GLU A 38 -19.51 9.22 -23.72
N PHE A 39 -18.92 8.64 -24.76
CA PHE A 39 -19.46 7.49 -25.48
C PHE A 39 -19.52 6.17 -24.65
N TYR A 40 -18.68 6.00 -23.62
CA TYR A 40 -18.51 4.69 -22.95
C TYR A 40 -19.10 4.58 -21.53
N ARG A 41 -19.53 5.70 -20.94
CA ARG A 41 -20.15 5.75 -19.60
C ARG A 41 -21.36 4.82 -19.41
N PRO A 42 -22.26 4.64 -20.41
CA PRO A 42 -23.43 3.77 -20.25
C PRO A 42 -23.11 2.26 -20.31
N ARG A 43 -21.97 1.87 -20.89
CA ARG A 43 -21.55 0.46 -21.02
C ARG A 43 -20.82 -0.09 -19.79
N LEU A 44 -20.39 0.79 -18.89
CA LEU A 44 -19.73 0.46 -17.63
C LEU A 44 -20.69 -0.05 -16.54
N ALA A 45 -21.92 0.45 -16.52
CA ALA A 45 -22.89 0.10 -15.47
C ALA A 45 -23.39 -1.37 -15.53
N PRO A 46 -23.66 -1.97 -16.71
CA PRO A 46 -24.10 -3.37 -16.78
C PRO A 46 -23.02 -4.39 -16.43
N SER A 47 -21.76 -4.15 -16.82
CA SER A 47 -20.66 -5.09 -16.58
C SER A 47 -20.30 -5.21 -15.10
N LEU A 48 -20.50 -4.15 -14.32
CA LEU A 48 -20.36 -4.19 -12.85
C LEU A 48 -21.55 -4.90 -12.17
N ALA A 49 -22.74 -4.86 -12.76
CA ALA A 49 -23.92 -5.54 -12.23
C ALA A 49 -23.93 -7.06 -12.49
N ALA A 50 -23.33 -7.52 -13.60
CA ALA A 50 -23.23 -8.94 -13.92
C ALA A 50 -22.33 -9.74 -12.95
N VAL A 51 -21.39 -9.07 -12.27
CA VAL A 51 -20.52 -9.70 -11.25
C VAL A 51 -21.28 -9.92 -9.93
N ALA A 52 -22.44 -9.29 -9.73
CA ALA A 52 -23.20 -9.32 -8.49
C ALA A 52 -24.34 -10.37 -8.44
N THR A 53 -24.50 -11.21 -9.47
CA THR A 53 -25.52 -12.28 -9.46
C THR A 53 -24.88 -13.66 -9.32
N PRO A 54 -25.18 -14.43 -8.25
CA PRO A 54 -24.73 -15.81 -8.13
C PRO A 54 -25.66 -16.70 -8.98
N GLN A 55 -25.17 -17.16 -10.13
CA GLN A 55 -25.82 -18.25 -10.85
C GLN A 55 -25.26 -19.59 -10.35
N VAL A 56 -26.13 -20.37 -9.71
CA VAL A 56 -25.92 -21.78 -9.40
C VAL A 56 -26.08 -22.57 -10.69
N ALA A 57 -25.04 -23.28 -11.11
CA ALA A 57 -25.16 -24.46 -11.96
C ALA A 57 -24.02 -25.43 -11.67
N GLU A 58 -24.39 -26.71 -11.64
CA GLU A 58 -23.67 -27.85 -11.12
C GLU A 58 -22.81 -28.54 -12.19
N VAL A 59 -21.71 -29.15 -11.74
CA VAL A 59 -20.88 -30.22 -12.33
C VAL A 59 -20.16 -30.01 -13.68
N ALA A 60 -18.83 -29.92 -13.62
CA ALA A 60 -17.91 -30.85 -14.31
C ALA A 60 -16.46 -30.51 -13.92
N HIS A 61 -15.77 -31.47 -13.30
CA HIS A 61 -14.34 -31.40 -13.04
C HIS A 61 -13.56 -31.27 -14.36
N LYS A 62 -13.13 -30.05 -14.69
CA LYS A 62 -11.94 -29.84 -15.51
C LYS A 62 -10.81 -29.47 -14.57
N LEU A 63 -9.74 -30.25 -14.63
CA LEU A 63 -8.45 -29.95 -14.05
C LEU A 63 -7.99 -28.63 -14.69
N VAL A 64 -8.39 -27.50 -14.09
CA VAL A 64 -7.86 -26.19 -14.42
C VAL A 64 -6.47 -26.19 -13.82
N THR A 65 -5.46 -26.31 -14.68
CA THR A 65 -4.09 -25.92 -14.38
C THR A 65 -4.14 -24.62 -13.59
N GLN A 66 -3.75 -24.69 -12.31
CA GLN A 66 -3.69 -23.53 -11.44
C GLN A 66 -2.91 -22.45 -12.19
N PRO A 67 -3.44 -21.23 -12.36
CA PRO A 67 -2.60 -20.13 -12.80
C PRO A 67 -1.46 -20.03 -11.77
N GLU A 68 -0.24 -19.97 -12.28
CA GLU A 68 0.96 -19.76 -11.48
C GLU A 68 0.68 -18.66 -10.45
N SER A 69 1.01 -18.94 -9.18
CA SER A 69 0.83 -18.03 -8.06
C SER A 69 1.21 -16.60 -8.46
N SER A 70 0.22 -15.73 -8.60
CA SER A 70 0.47 -14.30 -8.71
C SER A 70 0.96 -13.85 -7.34
N THR A 71 2.27 -13.68 -7.19
CA THR A 71 2.89 -13.26 -5.92
C THR A 71 2.18 -12.00 -5.42
N LEU A 72 1.64 -12.06 -4.20
CA LEU A 72 0.82 -10.97 -3.61
C LEU A 72 1.63 -9.75 -3.19
N ILE A 73 2.95 -9.90 -3.16
CA ILE A 73 3.90 -8.81 -2.99
C ILE A 73 4.80 -8.72 -4.23
N THR A 74 5.24 -7.51 -4.55
CA THR A 74 6.32 -7.26 -5.51
C THR A 74 7.59 -6.95 -4.75
N ARG A 75 8.70 -7.61 -5.08
CA ARG A 75 10.03 -7.28 -4.54
C ARG A 75 10.61 -6.12 -5.34
N LEU A 76 10.86 -4.99 -4.67
CA LEU A 76 11.34 -3.74 -5.29
C LEU A 76 12.86 -3.58 -5.18
N GLY A 77 13.56 -4.64 -4.80
CA GLY A 77 14.99 -4.62 -4.50
C GLY A 77 15.27 -4.59 -3.01
N LYS A 78 16.48 -4.13 -2.66
CA LYS A 78 17.01 -4.22 -1.30
C LYS A 78 17.97 -3.06 -1.03
N LEU A 79 17.83 -2.45 0.14
CA LEU A 79 18.77 -1.49 0.71
C LEU A 79 19.94 -2.25 1.34
N GLU A 80 21.18 -1.93 0.97
CA GLU A 80 22.36 -2.67 1.43
C GLU A 80 23.53 -1.74 1.75
N GLY A 81 24.55 -2.29 2.41
CA GLY A 81 25.81 -1.59 2.67
C GLY A 81 25.65 -0.31 3.47
N GLU A 82 26.29 0.76 2.99
CA GLU A 82 26.33 2.05 3.67
C GLU A 82 24.96 2.71 3.77
N GLU A 83 24.12 2.60 2.74
CA GLU A 83 22.78 3.19 2.75
C GLU A 83 21.89 2.55 3.83
N LEU A 84 21.97 1.23 4.00
CA LEU A 84 21.27 0.53 5.08
C LEU A 84 21.78 0.96 6.45
N ALA A 85 23.09 1.02 6.64
CA ALA A 85 23.69 1.46 7.90
C ALA A 85 23.25 2.89 8.28
N GLN A 86 23.27 3.82 7.32
CA GLN A 86 22.84 5.20 7.54
C GLN A 86 21.38 5.31 7.97
N ILE A 87 20.46 4.59 7.29
CA ILE A 87 19.04 4.59 7.66
C ILE A 87 18.83 3.92 9.03
N GLN A 88 19.54 2.84 9.33
CA GLN A 88 19.48 2.18 10.63
C GLN A 88 19.92 3.11 11.77
N ASP A 89 21.02 3.83 11.58
CA ASP A 89 21.53 4.77 12.58
C ASP A 89 20.61 5.98 12.76
N TRP A 90 20.03 6.48 11.67
CA TRP A 90 18.97 7.48 11.74
C TRP A 90 17.75 6.98 12.52
N CYS A 91 17.26 5.76 12.25
CA CYS A 91 16.13 5.19 12.98
C CYS A 91 16.41 5.08 14.49
N LYS A 92 17.63 4.68 14.87
CA LYS A 92 18.05 4.64 16.29
C LYS A 92 18.06 6.04 16.91
N SER A 93 18.54 7.05 16.18
CA SER A 93 18.66 8.43 16.70
C SER A 93 17.30 9.10 16.90
N VAL A 94 16.28 8.77 16.08
CA VAL A 94 14.93 9.32 16.20
C VAL A 94 14.00 8.49 17.09
N LYS A 95 14.42 7.33 17.60
CA LYS A 95 13.59 6.43 18.42
C LYS A 95 12.95 7.13 19.62
N SER A 96 13.68 8.03 20.28
CA SER A 96 13.18 8.80 21.43
C SER A 96 12.13 9.86 21.07
N LYS A 97 12.00 10.22 19.79
CA LYS A 97 11.00 11.17 19.26
C LYS A 97 9.73 10.49 18.76
N MET A 98 9.71 9.16 18.70
CA MET A 98 8.53 8.40 18.29
C MET A 98 7.47 8.42 19.39
N PHE A 99 6.20 8.32 19.02
CA PHE A 99 5.09 8.30 19.97
C PHE A 99 4.31 6.99 19.88
N PRO A 100 3.60 6.58 20.95
CA PRO A 100 2.75 5.39 20.93
C PRO A 100 1.72 5.46 19.82
N SER A 101 1.64 4.40 19.03
CA SER A 101 0.70 4.33 17.92
C SER A 101 -0.74 4.33 18.41
N VAL A 102 -1.61 5.08 17.71
CA VAL A 102 -3.06 5.03 17.94
C VAL A 102 -3.72 3.79 17.31
N SER A 103 -2.94 2.93 16.67
CA SER A 103 -3.43 1.71 16.04
C SER A 103 -3.99 0.70 17.05
N GLN A 104 -5.17 0.18 16.74
CA GLN A 104 -5.82 -0.87 17.53
C GLN A 104 -5.34 -2.29 17.20
N TYR A 105 -4.47 -2.43 16.20
CA TYR A 105 -4.05 -3.74 15.68
C TYR A 105 -2.61 -4.12 16.05
N ALA A 106 -1.86 -3.24 16.72
CA ALA A 106 -0.48 -3.50 17.13
C ALA A 106 -0.17 -2.86 18.49
N ASP A 107 -0.27 -3.65 19.55
CA ASP A 107 0.01 -3.20 20.92
C ASP A 107 1.49 -2.81 21.06
N SER A 108 1.78 -1.74 21.81
CA SER A 108 3.15 -1.24 22.07
C SER A 108 3.96 -0.78 20.85
N ARG A 109 3.35 -0.71 19.66
CA ARG A 109 3.97 -0.11 18.47
C ARG A 109 4.20 1.38 18.68
N MET A 110 5.37 1.87 18.30
CA MET A 110 5.68 3.29 18.24
C MET A 110 5.69 3.74 16.78
N GLU A 111 5.30 4.99 16.52
CA GLU A 111 5.27 5.56 15.17
C GLU A 111 5.82 6.99 15.11
N LEU A 112 6.28 7.36 13.93
CA LEU A 112 6.71 8.70 13.56
C LEU A 112 6.30 8.96 12.11
N HIS A 113 5.82 10.17 11.83
CA HIS A 113 5.25 10.54 10.54
C HIS A 113 6.20 11.50 9.83
N LEU A 114 6.50 11.22 8.56
CA LEU A 114 7.24 12.12 7.68
C LEU A 114 6.32 12.66 6.57
N ARG A 115 6.62 13.86 6.08
CA ARG A 115 5.81 14.71 5.19
C ARG A 115 4.44 15.12 5.70
N ARG A 116 3.61 14.16 6.10
CA ARG A 116 2.24 14.39 6.54
C ARG A 116 1.91 13.53 7.75
N PHE A 117 1.39 14.20 8.78
CA PHE A 117 0.65 13.55 9.85
C PHE A 117 -0.76 13.25 9.35
N VAL A 118 -1.24 12.04 9.63
CA VAL A 118 -2.57 11.58 9.23
C VAL A 118 -3.26 11.03 10.47
N SER A 119 -4.26 11.76 10.96
CA SER A 119 -5.11 11.31 12.06
C SER A 119 -6.05 10.23 11.54
N LEU A 120 -5.80 8.99 11.97
CA LEU A 120 -6.67 7.87 11.67
C LEU A 120 -7.92 7.96 12.56
N ALA A 121 -8.90 8.75 12.13
CA ALA A 121 -10.23 8.67 12.70
C ALA A 121 -10.74 7.24 12.51
N GLY A 122 -11.08 6.56 13.61
CA GLY A 122 -11.61 5.20 13.53
C GLY A 122 -12.86 5.16 12.65
N ALA A 123 -13.10 4.05 11.94
CA ALA A 123 -14.23 3.92 11.02
C ALA A 123 -15.62 4.15 11.66
N LYS A 124 -15.70 4.21 12.99
CA LYS A 124 -16.91 4.50 13.79
C LYS A 124 -17.04 5.96 14.23
N SER A 125 -16.05 6.79 13.93
CA SER A 125 -16.03 8.20 14.28
C SER A 125 -16.48 9.00 13.05
N GLU A 126 -17.56 9.77 13.18
CA GLU A 126 -18.01 10.74 12.16
C GLU A 126 -16.98 11.85 11.89
N LYS A 127 -15.88 11.91 12.65
CA LYS A 127 -14.80 12.88 12.42
C LYS A 127 -14.06 12.55 11.14
N LYS A 128 -13.93 13.55 10.26
CA LYS A 128 -13.10 13.49 9.06
C LYS A 128 -11.63 13.23 9.42
N THR A 129 -10.93 12.48 8.58
CA THR A 129 -9.47 12.34 8.63
C THR A 129 -8.83 13.73 8.62
N VAL A 130 -7.94 13.98 9.57
CA VAL A 130 -7.16 15.22 9.63
C VAL A 130 -5.78 14.94 9.06
N VAL A 131 -5.36 15.76 8.09
CA VAL A 131 -4.04 15.68 7.46
C VAL A 131 -3.31 16.99 7.73
N LYS A 132 -2.09 16.92 8.28
CA LYS A 132 -1.26 18.10 8.57
C LYS A 132 0.14 17.90 8.01
N THR A 133 0.75 18.95 7.47
CA THR A 133 2.14 18.90 7.02
C THR A 133 3.06 18.76 8.22
N VAL A 134 4.05 17.89 8.12
CA VAL A 134 5.15 17.77 9.07
C VAL A 134 6.28 18.66 8.60
N ASP A 135 6.82 19.48 9.49
CA ASP A 135 7.96 20.32 9.19
C ASP A 135 9.20 19.45 8.90
N SER A 136 9.83 19.62 7.74
CA SER A 136 10.99 18.84 7.33
C SER A 136 12.20 19.06 8.26
N SER A 137 12.28 20.20 8.95
CA SER A 137 13.36 20.49 9.91
C SER A 137 13.24 19.71 11.23
N MET A 138 12.08 19.12 11.52
CA MET A 138 11.82 18.41 12.78
C MET A 138 12.69 17.15 12.95
N TYR A 139 13.05 16.53 11.82
CA TYR A 139 13.81 15.28 11.79
C TYR A 139 14.97 15.38 10.78
N PRO A 140 16.08 16.05 11.14
CA PRO A 140 17.24 16.15 10.27
C PRO A 140 17.71 14.76 9.80
N GLY A 141 18.02 14.63 8.51
CA GLY A 141 18.41 13.36 7.90
C GLY A 141 17.24 12.50 7.41
N ALA A 142 15.99 12.90 7.62
CA ALA A 142 14.82 12.19 7.10
C ALA A 142 14.77 12.16 5.56
N GLU A 143 15.49 13.07 4.90
CA GLU A 143 15.49 13.23 3.44
C GLU A 143 15.94 11.96 2.72
N MET A 144 16.80 11.14 3.34
CA MET A 144 17.22 9.86 2.77
C MET A 144 16.06 8.85 2.68
N ILE A 145 15.19 8.82 3.71
CA ILE A 145 14.00 7.96 3.71
C ILE A 145 13.00 8.47 2.69
N GLU A 146 12.81 9.78 2.59
CA GLU A 146 11.91 10.37 1.60
C GLU A 146 12.40 10.12 0.17
N THR A 147 13.72 10.21 -0.07
CA THR A 147 14.32 9.89 -1.38
C THR A 147 14.07 8.44 -1.77
N TRP A 148 14.21 7.51 -0.82
CA TRP A 148 13.86 6.10 -1.06
C TRP A 148 12.35 5.91 -1.25
N GLY A 149 11.54 6.64 -0.51
CA GLY A 149 10.09 6.67 -0.70
C GLY A 149 9.70 7.04 -2.12
N GLU A 150 10.32 8.07 -2.72
CA GLU A 150 10.06 8.47 -4.11
C GLU A 150 10.49 7.40 -5.11
N LYS A 151 11.61 6.71 -4.86
CA LYS A 151 12.05 5.60 -5.72
C LYS A 151 11.07 4.43 -5.70
N LEU A 152 10.52 4.10 -4.52
CA LEU A 152 9.67 2.92 -4.33
C LEU A 152 8.18 3.18 -4.61
N LEU A 153 7.72 4.38 -4.31
CA LEU A 153 6.34 4.83 -4.50
C LEU A 153 6.32 6.32 -4.86
N PRO A 154 6.49 6.66 -6.15
CA PRO A 154 6.51 8.05 -6.59
C PRO A 154 5.29 8.84 -6.12
N ASP A 155 5.47 10.10 -5.74
CA ASP A 155 4.42 11.00 -5.25
C ASP A 155 3.72 10.47 -3.98
N PHE A 156 4.44 9.75 -3.12
CA PHE A 156 3.89 9.34 -1.84
C PHE A 156 3.58 10.57 -0.97
N HIS A 157 2.50 10.48 -0.21
CA HIS A 157 2.00 11.58 0.59
C HIS A 157 2.50 11.53 2.03
N GLN A 158 2.78 10.33 2.54
CA GLN A 158 3.24 10.07 3.90
C GLN A 158 4.22 8.90 3.93
N ALA A 159 5.31 9.06 4.69
CA ALA A 159 6.09 7.93 5.17
C ALA A 159 5.78 7.73 6.66
N LEU A 160 5.41 6.51 7.03
CA LEU A 160 5.13 6.11 8.39
C LEU A 160 6.28 5.23 8.89
N VAL A 161 7.13 5.80 9.74
CA VAL A 161 8.25 5.11 10.38
C VAL A 161 7.70 4.38 11.60
N LEU A 162 7.95 3.08 11.68
CA LEU A 162 7.32 2.20 12.65
C LEU A 162 8.39 1.43 13.41
N PHE A 163 8.27 1.43 14.73
CA PHE A 163 9.11 0.66 15.64
C PHE A 163 8.26 -0.35 16.41
N TYR A 164 8.72 -1.60 16.42
CA TYR A 164 8.09 -2.71 17.08
C TYR A 164 9.08 -3.31 18.09
N PRO A 165 8.82 -3.18 19.40
CA PRO A 165 9.54 -3.96 20.40
C PRO A 165 9.43 -5.46 20.13
N ALA A 166 10.45 -6.23 20.50
CA ALA A 166 10.39 -7.69 20.48
C ALA A 166 9.10 -8.21 21.14
N GLY A 167 8.45 -9.19 20.51
CA GLY A 167 7.17 -9.74 20.96
C GLY A 167 5.93 -9.00 20.44
N THR A 168 6.08 -7.89 19.73
CA THR A 168 4.94 -7.18 19.12
C THR A 168 4.38 -7.97 17.92
N GLN A 169 3.07 -7.94 17.73
CA GLN A 169 2.40 -8.51 16.57
C GLN A 169 1.55 -7.44 15.90
N ILE A 170 1.44 -7.48 14.57
CA ILE A 170 0.40 -6.74 13.85
C ILE A 170 -0.69 -7.73 13.48
N LYS A 171 -1.86 -7.59 14.12
CA LYS A 171 -3.05 -8.37 13.80
C LYS A 171 -3.44 -8.12 12.34
N VAL A 172 -4.04 -9.13 11.72
CA VAL A 172 -4.51 -9.02 10.33
C VAL A 172 -5.52 -7.88 10.25
N HIS A 173 -5.26 -6.93 9.36
CA HIS A 173 -6.04 -5.72 9.19
C HIS A 173 -6.02 -5.28 7.73
N ARG A 174 -6.76 -4.21 7.44
CA ARG A 174 -6.65 -3.44 6.21
C ARG A 174 -6.27 -2.02 6.60
N ASP A 175 -5.43 -1.39 5.80
CA ASP A 175 -5.03 -0.02 6.08
C ASP A 175 -6.19 0.96 5.89
N SER A 176 -6.10 2.07 6.62
CA SER A 176 -7.14 3.10 6.71
C SER A 176 -7.76 3.46 5.35
N PRO A 177 -9.09 3.67 5.28
CA PRO A 177 -9.77 4.15 4.08
C PRO A 177 -9.23 5.48 3.54
N ALA A 178 -8.49 6.26 4.35
CA ALA A 178 -7.85 7.51 3.92
C ALA A 178 -6.73 7.28 2.89
N TYR A 179 -6.08 6.12 2.94
CA TYR A 179 -5.04 5.78 1.96
C TYR A 179 -5.65 5.28 0.66
N ALA A 180 -5.04 5.63 -0.47
CA ALA A 180 -5.29 4.97 -1.75
C ALA A 180 -4.82 3.50 -1.69
N SER A 181 -5.21 2.70 -2.68
CA SER A 181 -4.70 1.33 -2.83
C SER A 181 -3.24 1.37 -3.29
N GLY A 182 -2.46 0.41 -2.79
CA GLY A 182 -1.03 0.31 -3.01
C GLY A 182 -0.21 1.00 -1.92
N ALA A 183 0.79 0.29 -1.42
CA ALA A 183 1.81 0.79 -0.51
C ALA A 183 3.18 0.21 -0.88
N ALA A 184 4.24 0.90 -0.48
CA ALA A 184 5.59 0.37 -0.48
C ALA A 184 6.13 0.34 0.94
N GLN A 185 7.07 -0.58 1.23
CA GLN A 185 7.68 -0.72 2.54
C GLN A 185 9.17 -1.04 2.41
N ILE A 186 9.97 -0.50 3.33
CA ILE A 186 11.35 -0.94 3.59
C ILE A 186 11.38 -1.60 4.97
N ASN A 187 11.90 -2.82 5.05
CA ASN A 187 12.20 -3.48 6.32
C ASN A 187 13.63 -3.11 6.75
N ILE A 188 13.81 -2.28 7.78
CA ILE A 188 15.10 -1.61 8.05
C ILE A 188 15.95 -2.37 9.06
N MET A 189 15.35 -2.78 10.17
CA MET A 189 16.00 -3.56 11.23
C MET A 189 15.07 -4.66 11.68
N GLY A 190 15.63 -5.81 12.05
CA GLY A 190 14.88 -6.95 12.53
C GLY A 190 14.13 -7.68 11.41
N ARG A 191 14.21 -9.01 11.45
CA ARG A 191 13.48 -9.87 10.53
C ARG A 191 11.99 -9.90 10.87
N ALA A 192 11.13 -9.96 9.85
CA ALA A 192 9.69 -10.12 10.04
C ALA A 192 9.09 -11.16 9.11
N ARG A 193 7.99 -11.76 9.54
CA ARG A 193 7.16 -12.61 8.69
C ARG A 193 5.86 -11.88 8.37
N PHE A 194 5.80 -11.38 7.14
CA PHE A 194 4.65 -10.67 6.59
C PHE A 194 3.61 -11.66 6.09
N SER A 195 2.34 -11.35 6.34
CA SER A 195 1.21 -12.17 5.91
C SER A 195 0.24 -11.31 5.11
N ILE A 196 -0.29 -11.82 3.99
CA ILE A 196 -1.25 -11.13 3.14
C ILE A 196 -2.22 -12.11 2.45
N SER A 197 -3.46 -11.69 2.18
CA SER A 197 -4.46 -12.50 1.46
C SER A 197 -4.89 -11.85 0.15
N GLY A 198 -4.69 -12.57 -0.96
CA GLY A 198 -5.07 -12.13 -2.30
C GLY A 198 -6.57 -12.16 -2.60
N CYS A 199 -7.37 -12.72 -1.68
CA CYS A 199 -8.80 -12.97 -1.92
C CYS A 199 -9.71 -12.42 -0.82
N GLN A 200 -9.22 -11.49 0.01
CA GLN A 200 -9.95 -10.90 1.14
C GLN A 200 -10.35 -11.89 2.27
N ASP A 201 -10.08 -13.19 2.10
CA ASP A 201 -10.30 -14.24 3.10
C ASP A 201 -9.08 -14.38 4.01
N THR A 202 -9.25 -14.05 5.30
CA THR A 202 -8.19 -14.12 6.32
C THR A 202 -7.81 -15.56 6.70
N ARG A 203 -8.53 -16.57 6.21
CA ARG A 203 -8.15 -17.99 6.34
C ARG A 203 -7.18 -18.44 5.26
N ARG A 204 -7.02 -17.64 4.20
CA ARG A 204 -6.15 -17.92 3.05
C ARG A 204 -5.03 -16.88 2.98
N MET A 205 -4.14 -16.94 3.96
CA MET A 205 -2.98 -16.04 4.05
C MET A 205 -1.76 -16.70 3.41
N GLU A 206 -0.99 -15.91 2.67
CA GLU A 206 0.37 -16.24 2.24
C GLU A 206 1.38 -15.55 3.14
N PHE A 207 2.58 -16.13 3.26
CA PHE A 207 3.60 -15.67 4.20
C PHE A 207 4.93 -15.43 3.51
N TYR A 208 5.52 -14.27 3.80
CA TYR A 208 6.76 -13.80 3.19
C TYR A 208 7.73 -13.38 4.29
N TRP A 209 8.95 -13.92 4.24
CA TRP A 209 10.03 -13.42 5.08
C TRP A 209 10.56 -12.10 4.51
N LEU A 210 10.67 -11.12 5.40
CA LEU A 210 11.27 -9.82 5.13
C LEU A 210 12.55 -9.73 5.94
N GLU A 211 13.68 -9.72 5.23
CA GLU A 211 15.01 -9.51 5.82
C GLU A 211 15.29 -8.01 5.96
N GLU A 212 16.35 -7.66 6.68
CA GLU A 212 16.83 -6.27 6.71
C GLU A 212 17.20 -5.80 5.30
N GLY A 213 16.82 -4.57 4.99
CA GLY A 213 16.95 -3.93 3.70
C GLY A 213 15.84 -4.25 2.69
N ASP A 214 15.01 -5.29 2.90
CA ASP A 214 14.04 -5.70 1.88
C ASP A 214 13.03 -4.59 1.56
N CYS A 215 12.89 -4.28 0.27
CA CYS A 215 11.91 -3.34 -0.25
C CYS A 215 10.78 -4.10 -0.95
N ILE A 216 9.53 -3.83 -0.58
CA ILE A 216 8.35 -4.49 -1.17
C ILE A 216 7.27 -3.47 -1.52
N SER A 217 6.42 -3.82 -2.48
CA SER A 217 5.08 -3.23 -2.60
C SER A 217 3.99 -4.29 -2.51
N PHE A 218 2.82 -3.86 -2.06
CA PHE A 218 1.64 -4.71 -1.87
C PHE A 218 0.37 -3.86 -1.92
N ASP A 219 -0.78 -4.50 -2.12
CA ASP A 219 -2.07 -3.84 -1.97
C ASP A 219 -2.47 -3.76 -0.49
N ASN A 220 -2.34 -2.57 0.09
CA ASN A 220 -2.70 -2.29 1.48
C ASN A 220 -4.22 -2.41 1.78
N LYS A 221 -5.06 -2.63 0.76
CA LYS A 221 -6.50 -2.92 0.93
C LYS A 221 -6.80 -4.41 1.05
N GLN A 222 -5.80 -5.27 0.83
CA GLN A 222 -5.89 -6.68 1.18
C GLN A 222 -5.66 -6.89 2.68
N PRO A 223 -6.27 -7.92 3.30
CA PRO A 223 -5.97 -8.27 4.68
C PRO A 223 -4.50 -8.64 4.80
N HIS A 224 -3.77 -7.97 5.69
CA HIS A 224 -2.35 -8.21 5.90
C HIS A 224 -1.94 -7.98 7.37
N GLY A 225 -0.79 -8.50 7.75
CA GLY A 225 -0.26 -8.39 9.11
C GLY A 225 1.18 -8.86 9.20
N ILE A 226 1.73 -8.78 10.41
CA ILE A 226 3.09 -9.22 10.74
C ILE A 226 2.96 -10.19 11.91
N GLU A 227 3.50 -11.40 11.77
CA GLU A 227 3.59 -12.34 12.89
C GLU A 227 4.43 -11.74 14.03
N ARG A 228 4.35 -12.35 15.21
CA ARG A 228 5.08 -11.86 16.38
C ARG A 228 6.57 -11.70 16.07
N VAL A 229 7.10 -10.48 16.17
CA VAL A 229 8.51 -10.21 15.89
C VAL A 229 9.37 -10.77 17.02
N VAL A 230 10.50 -11.38 16.66
CA VAL A 230 11.41 -12.04 17.63
C VAL A 230 12.41 -11.04 18.22
N SER A 231 12.76 -9.99 17.46
CA SER A 231 13.64 -8.90 17.88
C SER A 231 12.95 -7.55 17.68
N ASP A 232 13.55 -6.50 18.23
CA ASP A 232 13.22 -5.12 17.88
C ASP A 232 13.26 -4.96 16.36
N ARG A 233 12.25 -4.29 15.81
CA ARG A 233 12.09 -4.11 14.37
C ARG A 233 11.77 -2.66 14.02
N PHE A 234 12.44 -2.15 12.99
CA PHE A 234 12.08 -0.91 12.31
C PHE A 234 11.63 -1.19 10.88
N CYS A 235 10.57 -0.51 10.45
CA CYS A 235 10.23 -0.42 9.03
C CYS A 235 9.66 0.95 8.70
N VAL A 236 9.68 1.32 7.42
CA VAL A 236 8.95 2.48 6.91
C VAL A 236 7.92 2.00 5.89
N CYS A 237 6.68 2.45 6.02
CA CYS A 237 5.64 2.28 5.01
C CYS A 237 5.36 3.61 4.31
N PHE A 238 5.28 3.59 2.99
CA PHE A 238 4.95 4.75 2.15
C PHE A 238 3.54 4.60 1.60
N PHE A 239 2.76 5.68 1.70
CA PHE A 239 1.36 5.69 1.29
C PHE A 239 1.03 6.89 0.41
N ARG A 240 0.09 6.69 -0.52
CA ARG A 240 -0.65 7.79 -1.14
C ARG A 240 -1.98 7.98 -0.40
N LEU A 241 -2.41 9.23 -0.28
CA LEU A 241 -3.73 9.58 0.25
C LEU A 241 -4.75 9.66 -0.89
N LYS A 242 -6.03 9.42 -0.57
CA LYS A 242 -7.12 9.74 -1.50
C LYS A 242 -7.25 11.25 -1.68
N ALA A 243 -7.70 11.68 -2.86
CA ALA A 243 -7.86 13.10 -3.21
C ALA A 243 -8.72 13.86 -2.18
N GLU A 244 -9.84 13.27 -1.75
CA GLU A 244 -10.74 13.83 -0.74
C GLU A 244 -10.06 14.14 0.62
N CYS A 245 -8.96 13.46 0.94
CA CYS A 245 -8.19 13.71 2.17
C CYS A 245 -7.20 14.88 2.01
N LEU A 246 -6.86 15.26 0.78
CA LEU A 246 -5.92 16.34 0.48
C LEU A 246 -6.63 17.70 0.38
N GLU A 247 -7.88 17.72 -0.10
CA GLU A 247 -8.69 18.94 -0.23
C GLU A 247 -9.00 19.63 1.12
N GLY A 248 -8.99 18.87 2.23
CA GLY A 248 -9.19 19.37 3.59
C GLY A 248 -7.92 19.85 4.29
N ALA A 249 -6.73 19.65 3.72
CA ALA A 249 -5.45 20.04 4.30
C ALA A 249 -5.21 21.56 4.13
N LYS A 250 -6.05 22.38 4.74
CA LYS A 250 -5.65 23.77 5.04
C LYS A 250 -4.43 23.69 5.95
N VAL A 251 -3.35 24.35 5.51
CA VAL A 251 -2.01 24.30 6.10
C VAL A 251 -2.05 24.76 7.57
N GLU A 252 -2.32 23.84 8.49
CA GLU A 252 -1.98 24.00 9.90
C GLU A 252 -0.65 23.29 10.13
N GLN A 253 0.42 24.09 10.17
CA GLN A 253 1.76 23.62 10.52
C GLN A 253 1.73 23.19 11.99
N LEU A 254 2.08 21.93 12.28
CA LEU A 254 2.16 21.44 13.66
C LEU A 254 3.42 21.98 14.32
N SER A 255 3.26 23.00 15.18
CA SER A 255 4.22 23.30 16.23
C SER A 255 3.84 22.48 17.47
N LEU A 256 4.62 21.43 17.76
CA LEU A 256 4.55 20.73 19.04
C LEU A 256 5.63 21.33 19.94
N VAL A 257 5.20 21.92 21.07
CA VAL A 257 6.03 22.45 22.15
C VAL A 257 6.69 21.30 22.91
#